data_AF-A0A0C3A6H4-F1
#
_entry.id   AF-A0A0C3A6H4-F1
#
_cell.length_a   1.000
_cell.length_b   1.000
_cell.length_c   1.000
_cell.angle_alpha   90.00
_cell.angle_beta   90.00
_cell.angle_gamma   90.00
#
_symmetry.space_group_name_H-M   'P 1'
#
loop_
_entity.id
_entity.type
_entity.pdbx_description
1 polymer ?
#
loop_
_entity_poly.entity_id
_entity_poly.type
_entity_poly.pdbx_seq_one_letter_code
_entity_poly.pdbx_strand_id
1 'polypeptide(L)'
;QLHIDLAKEGWRVSNTRNAIPQMTKWLDRQEKIETFRRYVNDQAEENQDPLTRTITLAKQPATIKAKPGDSGQFNMVVVTHSAAAESTGLPGMKVGCLQVIFKLPRKILLSEAPSCWPKEELTYIEWYKVSHTPGKHHNMYTV
;
A
#
# COMPACT_ATOMS: atom_id res chain seq x y z
N GLN A 1 26.11 -0.34 8.78
CA GLN A 1 25.70 1.05 8.47
C GLN A 1 26.06 1.91 9.66
N LEU A 2 26.77 3.03 9.47
CA LEU A 2 27.17 3.88 10.59
C LEU A 2 25.98 4.73 11.03
N HIS A 3 25.84 4.97 12.34
CA HIS A 3 24.78 5.80 12.92
C HIS A 3 24.80 7.25 12.39
N ILE A 4 25.97 7.72 11.94
CA ILE A 4 26.15 9.02 11.29
C ILE A 4 25.45 9.09 9.94
N ASP A 5 25.44 8.00 9.17
CA ASP A 5 24.80 7.96 7.84
C ASP A 5 23.28 8.01 7.97
N LEU A 6 22.73 7.39 9.01
CA LEU A 6 21.29 7.43 9.31
C LEU A 6 20.83 8.83 9.70
N ALA A 7 21.63 9.57 10.48
CA ALA A 7 21.32 10.96 10.82
C ALA A 7 21.37 11.87 9.58
N LYS A 8 22.35 11.67 8.69
CA LYS A 8 22.45 12.41 7.43
C LYS A 8 21.27 12.12 6.49
N GLU A 9 20.84 10.87 6.40
CA GLU A 9 19.68 10.50 5.58
C GLU A 9 18.37 11.05 6.16
N GLY A 10 18.18 10.94 7.47
CA GLY A 10 17.04 11.53 8.18
C GLY A 10 16.98 13.05 8.04
N TRP A 11 18.14 13.73 7.96
CA TRP A 11 18.21 15.14 7.66
C TRP A 11 17.82 15.46 6.21
N ARG A 12 18.33 14.71 5.24
CA ARG A 12 18.07 14.92 3.80
C ARG A 12 16.60 14.74 3.42
N VAL A 13 15.90 13.84 4.09
CA VAL A 13 14.47 13.54 3.85
C VAL A 13 13.52 14.44 4.66
N SER A 14 14.05 15.24 5.59
CA SER A 14 13.27 16.22 6.34
C SER A 14 13.16 17.51 5.54
N ASN A 15 12.02 18.22 5.68
CA ASN A 15 11.82 19.53 5.07
C ASN A 15 12.59 20.64 5.82
N THR A 16 13.61 20.30 6.63
CA THR A 16 14.48 21.17 7.45
C THR A 16 13.79 22.06 8.50
N ARG A 17 12.48 22.31 8.40
CA ARG A 17 11.63 22.94 9.41
C ARG A 17 11.12 21.89 10.38
N ASN A 18 11.34 22.07 11.69
CA ASN A 18 11.04 21.07 12.73
C ASN A 18 11.74 19.72 12.48
N ALA A 19 13.03 19.77 12.14
CA ALA A 19 13.80 18.59 11.74
C ALA A 19 13.90 17.52 12.82
N ILE A 20 14.08 17.89 14.10
CA ILE A 20 14.28 16.91 15.18
C ILE A 20 13.11 15.92 15.30
N PRO A 21 11.83 16.37 15.47
CA PRO A 21 10.69 15.45 15.48
C PRO A 21 10.52 14.64 14.18
N GLN A 22 10.87 15.22 13.03
CA GLN A 22 10.77 14.54 11.73
C GLN A 22 11.82 13.44 11.58
N MET A 23 13.05 13.71 12.02
CA MET A 23 14.14 12.74 12.05
C MET A 23 13.83 11.59 13.01
N THR A 24 13.31 11.89 14.21
CA THR A 24 12.89 10.85 15.17
C THR A 24 11.79 9.97 14.59
N LYS A 25 10.77 10.56 13.97
CA LYS A 25 9.68 9.81 13.31
C LYS A 25 10.16 9.01 12.11
N TRP A 26 11.13 9.53 11.37
CA TRP A 26 11.75 8.83 10.25
C TRP A 26 12.57 7.63 10.73
N LEU A 27 13.35 7.77 11.79
CA LEU A 27 14.12 6.68 12.41
C LEU A 27 13.21 5.57 12.96
N ASP A 28 12.15 5.92 13.70
CA ASP A 28 11.15 4.96 14.21
C ASP A 28 10.50 4.16 13.08
N ARG A 29 10.27 4.79 11.91
CA ARG A 29 9.79 4.09 10.71
C ARG A 29 10.84 3.15 10.13
N GLN A 30 12.11 3.55 10.06
CA GLN A 30 13.18 2.67 9.56
C GLN A 30 13.32 1.44 10.46
N GLU A 31 13.26 1.60 11.79
CA GLU A 31 13.32 0.50 12.75
C GLU A 31 12.13 -0.46 12.59
N LYS A 32 10.92 0.06 12.42
CA LYS A 32 9.72 -0.75 12.15
C LYS A 32 9.81 -1.51 10.83
N ILE A 33 10.28 -0.86 9.77
CA ILE A 33 10.47 -1.50 8.46
C ILE A 33 11.50 -2.61 8.57
N GLU A 34 12.63 -2.38 9.24
CA GLU A 34 13.67 -3.38 9.37
C GLU A 34 13.23 -4.56 10.25
N THR A 35 12.49 -4.27 11.32
CA THR A 35 11.86 -5.30 12.17
C THR A 35 10.87 -6.15 11.36
N PHE A 36 10.03 -5.51 10.54
CA PHE A 36 9.08 -6.21 9.70
C PHE A 36 9.77 -7.04 8.60
N ARG A 37 10.82 -6.51 7.97
CA ARG A 37 11.64 -7.27 7.00
C ARG A 37 12.21 -8.54 7.61
N ARG A 38 12.72 -8.46 8.84
CA ARG A 38 13.20 -9.63 9.57
C ARG A 38 12.07 -10.63 9.81
N TYR A 39 10.93 -10.17 10.33
CA TYR A 39 9.76 -11.03 10.52
C TYR A 39 9.34 -11.75 9.23
N VAL A 40 9.25 -11.04 8.10
CA VAL A 40 8.89 -11.65 6.81
C VAL A 40 9.93 -12.66 6.34
N ASN A 41 11.23 -12.37 6.49
CA ASN A 41 12.29 -13.31 6.13
C ASN A 41 12.26 -14.57 7.00
N ASP A 42 12.04 -14.41 8.31
CA ASP A 42 11.95 -15.53 9.26
C ASP A 42 10.75 -16.42 8.93
N GLN A 43 9.62 -15.84 8.49
CA GLN A 43 8.43 -16.58 8.03
C GLN A 43 8.60 -17.26 6.65
N ALA A 44 9.46 -16.70 5.80
CA ALA A 44 9.76 -17.27 4.48
C ALA A 44 10.69 -18.50 4.57
N GLU A 45 11.48 -18.61 5.62
CA GLU A 45 12.30 -19.80 5.92
C GLU A 45 11.42 -21.00 6.38
N GLU A 46 10.27 -20.75 7.01
CA GLU A 46 9.35 -21.79 7.51
C GLU A 46 8.43 -22.40 6.41
N ASN A 47 8.19 -21.67 5.31
CA ASN A 47 7.31 -22.08 4.21
C ASN A 47 8.09 -22.23 2.88
N GLN A 48 9.00 -23.20 2.79
CA GLN A 48 9.67 -23.49 1.53
C GLN A 48 8.79 -24.31 0.57
N ASP A 49 7.97 -23.62 -0.21
CA ASP A 49 7.38 -24.12 -1.47
C ASP A 49 8.12 -23.45 -2.66
N PRO A 50 8.52 -24.15 -3.74
CA PRO A 50 9.48 -23.66 -4.73
C PRO A 50 9.06 -22.44 -5.57
N LEU A 51 7.80 -22.03 -5.51
CA LEU A 51 7.22 -20.99 -6.38
C LEU A 51 7.43 -19.55 -5.88
N THR A 52 7.84 -19.35 -4.62
CA THR A 52 7.97 -18.01 -4.01
C THR A 52 9.35 -17.38 -4.22
N ARG A 53 10.35 -18.17 -4.65
CA ARG A 53 11.76 -17.74 -4.80
C ARG A 53 12.00 -16.67 -5.88
N THR A 54 11.07 -16.47 -6.81
CA THR A 54 11.24 -15.50 -7.92
C THR A 54 11.00 -14.06 -7.48
N ILE A 55 10.30 -13.81 -6.37
CA ILE A 55 9.91 -12.45 -5.95
C ILE A 55 10.98 -11.80 -5.03
N THR A 56 11.83 -12.60 -4.37
CA THR A 56 12.73 -12.13 -3.29
C THR A 56 14.15 -11.74 -3.71
N LEU A 57 14.45 -11.65 -5.02
CA LEU A 57 15.79 -11.29 -5.51
C LEU A 57 15.86 -9.88 -6.11
N ALA A 58 15.47 -8.86 -5.35
CA ALA A 58 15.81 -7.47 -5.67
C ALA A 58 16.35 -6.76 -4.42
N LYS A 59 17.64 -6.95 -4.16
CA LYS A 59 18.37 -6.35 -3.03
C LYS A 59 19.18 -5.13 -3.49
N GLN A 60 18.60 -3.93 -3.30
CA GLN A 60 19.17 -2.63 -2.83
C GLN A 60 20.45 -2.05 -3.51
N PRO A 61 20.96 -0.83 -3.20
CA PRO A 61 20.37 0.49 -2.92
C PRO A 61 20.93 1.61 -3.85
N ALA A 62 20.21 2.72 -4.11
CA ALA A 62 20.87 3.94 -4.63
C ALA A 62 20.00 5.21 -4.51
N THR A 63 20.59 6.26 -3.92
CA THR A 63 20.28 7.69 -4.01
C THR A 63 18.88 8.08 -4.49
N ILE A 64 18.07 8.61 -3.57
CA ILE A 64 16.77 9.23 -3.86
C ILE A 64 16.99 10.51 -4.69
N LYS A 65 17.09 10.34 -6.01
CA LYS A 65 16.51 11.27 -6.98
C LYS A 65 15.27 10.58 -7.52
N ALA A 66 14.21 11.34 -7.78
CA ALA A 66 12.95 10.82 -8.30
C ALA A 66 13.19 10.14 -9.67
N LYS A 67 13.51 8.85 -9.61
CA LYS A 67 13.50 7.93 -10.74
C LYS A 67 12.17 7.18 -10.60
N PRO A 68 11.28 7.19 -11.60
CA PRO A 68 10.13 6.30 -11.58
C PRO A 68 10.68 4.89 -11.42
N GLY A 69 10.32 4.20 -10.34
CA GLY A 69 10.75 2.81 -10.16
C GLY A 69 10.15 1.95 -11.26
N ASP A 70 10.88 0.92 -11.71
CA ASP A 70 10.47 0.03 -12.81
C ASP A 70 9.18 -0.78 -12.52
N SER A 71 8.61 -0.67 -11.33
CA SER A 71 7.27 -1.17 -11.01
C SER A 71 6.51 -0.19 -10.12
N GLY A 72 5.94 0.84 -10.73
CA GLY A 72 4.86 1.59 -10.10
C GLY A 72 3.68 0.65 -9.87
N GLN A 73 3.52 0.14 -8.65
CA GLN A 73 2.30 -0.57 -8.27
C GLN A 73 1.20 0.47 -8.08
N PHE A 74 0.39 0.66 -9.12
CA PHE A 74 -0.77 1.52 -9.08
C PHE A 74 -1.97 0.72 -8.62
N ASN A 75 -2.28 0.78 -7.33
CA ASN A 75 -3.48 0.15 -6.76
C ASN A 75 -4.70 1.08 -6.81
N MET A 76 -4.58 2.29 -7.35
CA MET A 76 -5.71 3.24 -7.37
C MET A 76 -6.74 2.86 -8.44
N VAL A 77 -8.01 2.77 -8.05
CA VAL A 77 -9.13 2.48 -8.95
C VAL A 77 -10.22 3.55 -8.77
N VAL A 78 -10.86 3.91 -9.89
CA VAL A 78 -12.05 4.76 -9.92
C VAL A 78 -13.25 3.90 -10.32
N VAL A 79 -14.29 3.89 -9.50
CA VAL A 79 -15.46 3.01 -9.65
C VAL A 79 -16.72 3.84 -9.76
N THR A 80 -17.60 3.44 -10.67
CA THR A 80 -18.96 3.97 -10.79
C THR A 80 -19.81 3.45 -9.62
N HIS A 81 -20.18 4.33 -8.69
CA HIS A 81 -20.90 3.95 -7.46
C HIS A 81 -22.40 4.30 -7.51
N SER A 82 -22.84 5.09 -8.49
CA SER A 82 -24.22 5.58 -8.60
C SER A 82 -24.60 5.80 -10.06
N ALA A 83 -25.90 5.75 -10.37
CA ALA A 83 -26.46 6.12 -11.68
C ALA A 83 -26.06 7.53 -12.15
N ALA A 84 -25.72 8.44 -11.23
CA ALA A 84 -25.18 9.77 -11.59
C ALA A 84 -23.84 9.69 -12.35
N ALA A 85 -23.10 8.58 -12.22
CA ALA A 85 -21.85 8.34 -12.91
C ALA A 85 -22.01 8.02 -14.40
N GLU A 86 -23.24 7.78 -14.87
CA GLU A 86 -23.53 7.60 -16.30
C GLU A 86 -23.57 8.95 -17.05
N SER A 87 -23.65 10.07 -16.31
CA SER A 87 -23.46 11.41 -16.88
C SER A 87 -21.97 11.69 -17.08
N THR A 88 -21.63 12.52 -18.06
CA THR A 88 -20.27 12.82 -18.55
C THR A 88 -19.38 13.61 -17.57
N GLY A 89 -19.31 13.21 -16.29
CA GLY A 89 -18.53 13.87 -15.24
C GLY A 89 -18.12 12.97 -14.08
N LEU A 90 -17.51 13.60 -13.07
CA LEU A 90 -17.12 12.96 -11.80
C LEU A 90 -18.26 12.66 -10.80
N PRO A 91 -19.48 13.24 -10.87
CA PRO A 91 -20.56 12.90 -9.94
C PRO A 91 -20.90 11.40 -9.97
N GLY A 92 -21.00 10.77 -8.81
CA GLY A 92 -21.34 9.35 -8.70
C GLY A 92 -20.16 8.38 -8.87
N MET A 93 -18.95 8.87 -9.16
CA MET A 93 -17.72 8.07 -9.13
C MET A 93 -17.09 8.08 -7.73
N LYS A 94 -16.42 6.99 -7.36
CA LYS A 94 -15.63 6.87 -6.12
C LYS A 94 -14.21 6.42 -6.44
N VAL A 95 -13.25 6.87 -5.64
CA VAL A 95 -11.85 6.47 -5.74
C VAL A 95 -11.48 5.58 -4.55
N GLY A 96 -10.75 4.50 -4.80
CA GLY A 96 -10.26 3.60 -3.76
C GLY A 96 -8.96 2.91 -4.15
N CYS A 97 -8.45 2.10 -3.22
CA CYS A 97 -7.29 1.25 -3.39
C CYS A 97 -7.75 -0.21 -3.58
N LEU A 98 -7.37 -0.82 -4.69
CA LEU A 98 -7.58 -2.24 -4.98
C LEU A 98 -6.60 -3.06 -4.14
N GLN A 99 -7.13 -3.84 -3.19
CA GLN A 99 -6.30 -4.72 -2.36
C GLN A 99 -6.18 -6.12 -2.94
N VAL A 100 -7.28 -6.70 -3.44
CA VAL A 100 -7.25 -8.08 -3.96
C VAL A 100 -8.29 -8.30 -5.06
N ILE A 101 -7.95 -9.17 -6.01
CA ILE A 101 -8.86 -9.73 -7.01
C ILE A 101 -8.99 -11.22 -6.73
N PHE A 102 -10.21 -11.74 -6.67
CA PHE A 102 -10.46 -13.14 -6.32
C PHE A 102 -11.71 -13.70 -7.02
N LYS A 103 -11.83 -15.03 -7.03
CA LYS A 103 -13.02 -15.75 -7.49
C LYS A 103 -13.58 -16.56 -6.34
N LEU A 104 -14.91 -16.63 -6.25
CA LEU A 104 -15.53 -17.50 -5.27
C LEU A 104 -15.41 -18.98 -5.71
N PRO A 105 -15.12 -19.90 -4.78
CA PRO A 105 -15.01 -21.32 -5.11
C PRO A 105 -16.36 -21.91 -5.52
N ARG A 106 -16.37 -22.83 -6.48
CA ARG A 106 -17.62 -23.46 -6.97
C ARG A 106 -18.18 -24.53 -6.02
N LYS A 107 -17.39 -24.96 -5.04
CA LYS A 107 -17.74 -25.99 -4.05
C LYS A 107 -17.29 -25.52 -2.68
N ILE A 108 -18.13 -25.73 -1.67
CA ILE A 108 -17.82 -25.37 -0.28
C ILE A 108 -17.96 -26.64 0.54
N LEU A 109 -16.84 -27.13 1.08
CA LEU A 109 -16.73 -28.28 1.99
C LEU A 109 -17.51 -29.56 1.55
N LEU A 110 -18.84 -29.56 1.72
CA LEU A 110 -19.76 -30.69 1.48
C LEU A 110 -20.97 -30.34 0.60
N SER A 111 -21.03 -29.13 0.01
CA SER A 111 -22.15 -28.70 -0.83
C SER A 111 -21.68 -27.90 -2.05
N GLU A 112 -22.55 -27.84 -3.06
CA GLU A 112 -22.36 -27.01 -4.24
C GLU A 112 -22.53 -25.54 -3.85
N ALA A 113 -21.72 -24.64 -4.44
CA ALA A 113 -21.85 -23.23 -4.14
C ALA A 113 -23.26 -22.73 -4.51
N PRO A 114 -23.84 -21.80 -3.74
CA PRO A 114 -25.13 -21.21 -4.06
C PRO A 114 -25.19 -20.71 -5.51
N SER A 115 -26.25 -21.03 -6.23
CA SER A 115 -26.39 -20.66 -7.64
C SER A 115 -26.43 -19.15 -7.88
N CYS A 116 -26.77 -18.38 -6.85
CA CYS A 116 -26.75 -16.92 -6.85
C CYS A 116 -25.35 -16.31 -6.72
N TRP A 117 -24.30 -17.13 -6.51
CA TRP A 117 -22.95 -16.60 -6.42
C TRP A 117 -22.49 -15.98 -7.74
N PRO A 118 -21.90 -14.78 -7.68
CA PRO A 118 -21.35 -14.14 -8.87
C PRO A 118 -20.28 -15.06 -9.47
N LYS A 119 -20.38 -15.27 -10.79
CA LYS A 119 -19.43 -16.09 -11.56
C LYS A 119 -18.23 -15.29 -12.04
N GLU A 120 -18.30 -13.98 -11.92
CA GLU A 120 -17.30 -13.01 -12.34
C GLU A 120 -16.21 -12.82 -11.28
N GLU A 121 -15.11 -12.18 -11.67
CA GLU A 121 -14.06 -11.75 -10.75
C GLU A 121 -14.60 -10.72 -9.75
N LEU A 122 -14.32 -10.96 -8.46
CA LEU A 122 -14.62 -10.03 -7.39
C LEU A 122 -13.35 -9.29 -6.98
N THR A 123 -13.53 -8.05 -6.51
CA THR A 123 -12.44 -7.24 -6.01
C THR A 123 -12.77 -6.67 -4.65
N TYR A 124 -11.77 -6.64 -3.76
CA TYR A 124 -11.86 -5.89 -2.51
C TYR A 124 -11.21 -4.52 -2.72
N ILE A 125 -12.01 -3.47 -2.55
CA ILE A 125 -11.60 -2.08 -2.72
C ILE A 125 -11.74 -1.36 -1.38
N GLU A 126 -10.66 -0.77 -0.91
CA GLU A 126 -10.66 0.13 0.23
C GLU A 126 -10.93 1.56 -0.25
N TRP A 127 -12.07 2.12 0.12
CA TRP A 127 -12.45 3.47 -0.31
C TRP A 127 -11.67 4.54 0.43
N TYR A 128 -11.11 5.50 -0.30
CA TYR A 128 -10.51 6.68 0.32
C TYR A 128 -11.57 7.56 0.95
N LYS A 129 -11.26 8.11 2.13
CA LYS A 129 -12.14 9.01 2.86
C LYS A 129 -11.39 10.29 3.12
N VAL A 130 -11.62 11.26 2.26
CA VAL A 130 -11.09 12.60 2.46
C VAL A 130 -11.74 13.19 3.71
N SER A 131 -10.93 13.50 4.72
CA SER A 131 -11.38 14.28 5.86
C SER A 131 -11.90 15.63 5.38
N HIS A 132 -13.09 16.05 5.81
CA HIS A 132 -13.61 17.39 5.52
C HIS A 132 -12.99 18.48 6.40
N THR A 133 -12.25 18.08 7.43
CA THR A 133 -11.53 18.99 8.32
C THR A 133 -10.03 18.90 8.04
N PRO A 134 -9.35 20.03 7.80
CA PRO A 134 -7.91 20.03 7.63
C PRO A 134 -7.23 19.68 8.97
N GLY A 135 -6.13 18.93 8.91
CA GLY A 135 -5.42 18.52 10.12
C GLY A 135 -4.85 19.72 10.87
N LYS A 136 -5.10 19.77 12.18
CA LYS A 136 -4.85 20.92 13.09
C LYS A 136 -3.44 21.54 13.00
N HIS A 137 -2.44 20.74 12.67
CA HIS A 137 -1.03 21.17 12.71
C HIS A 137 -0.40 21.37 11.32
N HIS A 138 -1.05 20.89 10.26
CA HIS A 138 -0.50 20.93 8.91
C HIS A 138 -1.45 21.56 7.89
N ASN A 139 -2.69 21.87 8.26
CA ASN A 139 -3.74 22.40 7.38
C ASN A 139 -3.98 21.59 6.10
N MET A 140 -3.54 20.32 6.07
CA MET A 140 -3.76 19.40 4.94
C MET A 140 -4.95 18.49 5.23
N TYR A 141 -5.73 18.18 4.21
CA TYR A 141 -6.75 17.15 4.27
C TYR A 141 -6.09 15.77 4.21
N THR A 142 -6.44 14.90 5.14
CA THR A 142 -6.02 13.48 5.11
C THR A 142 -6.98 12.71 4.21
N VAL A 143 -6.43 11.86 3.34
CA VAL A 143 -7.15 10.99 2.39
C VAL A 143 -7.22 9.57 2.94
#